data_AF-A0A351IXQ4-F1
#
_entry.id   AF-A0A351IXQ4-F1
#
_cell.length_a   1.000
_cell.length_b   1.000
_cell.length_c   1.000
_cell.angle_alpha   90.00
_cell.angle_beta   90.00
_cell.angle_gamma   90.00
#
_symmetry.space_group_name_H-M   'P 1'
#
loop_
_entity.id
_entity.type
_entity.pdbx_description
1 polymer ?
#
loop_
_entity_poly.entity_id
_entity_poly.type
_entity_poly.pdbx_seq_one_letter_code
_entity_poly.pdbx_strand_id
1 'polypeptide(L)'
;VLFIDEIHRLNRAVEEILYPAMEDYALDIIMGSGPSARSIRIPLEKYTLIGATTRAGQLTAPLRDRFGVVLRLELYTHQELAAIIKRSAGILGIPISEEGALELASRSRGTPRIANRL
;
A
#
# COMPACT_ATOMS: atom_id res chain seq x y z
N VAL A 1 -8.49 4.90 8.77
CA VAL A 1 -7.86 4.18 7.64
C VAL A 1 -6.85 3.20 8.21
N LEU A 2 -6.88 1.95 7.79
CA LEU A 2 -5.87 0.94 8.09
C LEU A 2 -5.06 0.69 6.82
N PHE A 3 -3.75 0.94 6.87
CA PHE A 3 -2.85 0.70 5.75
C PHE A 3 -1.98 -0.53 6.02
N ILE A 4 -1.99 -1.49 5.09
CA ILE A 4 -1.15 -2.69 5.14
C ILE A 4 -0.24 -2.67 3.92
N ASP A 5 1.04 -2.43 4.17
CA ASP A 5 2.06 -2.59 3.13
C ASP A 5 2.40 -4.07 2.94
N GLU A 6 2.81 -4.42 1.73
CA GLU A 6 3.14 -5.79 1.34
C GLU A 6 2.06 -6.80 1.75
N ILE A 7 0.78 -6.45 1.54
CA ILE A 7 -0.40 -7.22 2.00
C ILE A 7 -0.42 -8.66 1.47
N HIS A 8 0.28 -8.95 0.37
CA HIS A 8 0.47 -10.30 -0.15
C HIS A 8 1.33 -11.22 0.73
N ARG A 9 1.99 -10.69 1.77
CA ARG A 9 2.80 -11.45 2.72
C ARG A 9 2.05 -11.84 3.99
N LEU A 10 0.77 -11.46 4.10
CA LEU A 10 -0.06 -11.91 5.19
C LEU A 10 -0.11 -13.44 5.19
N ASN A 11 0.02 -14.02 6.39
CA ASN A 11 -0.21 -15.45 6.51
C ASN A 11 -1.73 -15.71 6.38
N ARG A 12 -2.06 -16.93 5.99
CA ARG A 12 -3.45 -17.34 5.73
C ARG A 12 -4.39 -17.08 6.91
N ALA A 13 -3.94 -17.32 8.14
CA ALA A 13 -4.76 -17.12 9.33
C ALA A 13 -5.13 -15.64 9.54
N VAL A 14 -4.17 -14.72 9.36
CA VAL A 14 -4.41 -13.27 9.47
C VAL A 14 -5.27 -12.79 8.30
N GLU A 15 -5.05 -13.32 7.10
CA GLU A 15 -5.85 -13.00 5.92
C GLU A 15 -7.32 -13.40 6.11
N GLU A 16 -7.60 -14.59 6.61
CA GLU A 16 -8.96 -15.07 6.88
C GLU A 16 -9.68 -14.23 7.95
N ILE A 17 -8.94 -13.73 8.95
CA ILE A 17 -9.48 -12.79 9.96
C ILE A 17 -9.89 -11.44 9.35
N LEU A 18 -9.24 -11.00 8.25
CA LEU A 18 -9.54 -9.71 7.61
C LEU A 18 -10.83 -9.74 6.79
N TYR A 19 -11.29 -10.90 6.33
CA TYR A 19 -12.50 -10.98 5.50
C TYR A 19 -13.74 -10.38 6.16
N PRO A 20 -14.17 -10.81 7.37
CA PRO A 20 -15.30 -10.20 8.05
C PRO A 20 -15.04 -8.75 8.45
N ALA A 21 -13.78 -8.36 8.66
CA ALA A 21 -13.43 -6.99 9.00
C ALA A 21 -13.68 -6.04 7.81
N MET A 22 -13.41 -6.50 6.59
CA MET A 22 -13.64 -5.77 5.35
C MET A 22 -15.12 -5.74 4.92
N GLU A 23 -15.82 -6.86 5.10
CA GLU A 23 -17.19 -7.04 4.60
C GLU A 23 -18.26 -6.54 5.60
N ASP A 24 -18.12 -6.96 6.86
CA ASP A 24 -19.15 -6.78 7.88
C ASP A 24 -18.74 -5.80 8.99
N TYR A 25 -17.52 -5.26 8.94
CA TYR A 25 -16.92 -4.49 10.04
C TYR A 25 -16.99 -5.25 11.37
N ALA A 26 -16.54 -6.51 11.36
CA ALA A 26 -16.46 -7.34 12.56
C ALA A 26 -15.23 -8.24 12.54
N LEU A 27 -14.74 -8.63 13.72
CA LEU A 27 -13.69 -9.63 13.89
C LEU A 27 -14.25 -10.85 14.61
N ASP A 28 -14.03 -12.02 14.03
CA ASP A 28 -14.31 -13.29 14.68
C ASP A 28 -13.02 -13.81 15.34
N ILE A 29 -12.97 -13.80 16.67
CA ILE A 29 -11.80 -14.23 17.45
C ILE A 29 -12.14 -15.50 18.22
N ILE A 30 -11.29 -16.52 18.06
CA ILE A 30 -11.38 -17.76 18.84
C ILE A 30 -10.71 -17.52 20.20
N MET A 31 -11.47 -17.64 21.29
CA MET A 31 -10.94 -17.65 22.66
C MET A 31 -10.91 -19.06 23.23
N GLY A 32 -9.78 -19.42 23.86
CA GLY A 32 -9.56 -20.72 24.48
C GLY A 32 -8.88 -21.73 23.55
N SER A 33 -8.76 -22.98 24.00
CA SER A 33 -8.13 -24.07 23.26
C SER A 33 -8.89 -25.39 23.42
N GLY A 34 -8.81 -26.25 22.40
CA GLY A 34 -9.47 -27.56 22.42
C GLY A 34 -11.01 -27.48 22.30
N PRO A 35 -11.75 -28.49 22.81
CA PRO A 35 -13.21 -28.58 22.68
C PRO A 35 -13.99 -27.44 23.34
N SER A 36 -13.36 -26.67 24.23
CA SER A 36 -13.96 -25.55 24.96
C SER A 36 -13.75 -24.20 24.27
N ALA A 37 -13.06 -24.16 23.12
CA ALA A 37 -12.85 -22.94 22.36
C ALA A 37 -14.20 -22.33 21.93
N ARG A 38 -14.36 -21.02 22.12
CA ARG A 38 -15.55 -20.27 21.73
C ARG A 38 -15.16 -19.16 20.76
N SER A 39 -15.95 -18.99 19.70
CA SER A 39 -15.79 -17.85 18.80
C SER A 39 -16.56 -16.65 19.37
N ILE A 40 -15.88 -15.50 19.47
CA ILE A 40 -16.45 -14.22 19.86
C ILE A 40 -16.38 -13.29 18.66
N ARG A 41 -17.54 -12.72 18.30
CA ARG A 41 -17.64 -11.69 17.28
C ARG A 41 -17.54 -10.32 17.93
N ILE A 42 -16.53 -9.54 17.54
CA ILE A 42 -16.28 -8.20 18.03
C ILE A 42 -16.66 -7.21 16.92
N PRO A 43 -17.62 -6.30 17.12
CA PRO A 43 -17.92 -5.28 16.13
C PRO A 43 -16.75 -4.29 16.02
N LEU A 44 -16.49 -3.84 14.80
CA LEU A 44 -15.52 -2.79 14.49
C LEU A 44 -16.24 -1.50 14.09
N GLU A 45 -15.59 -0.38 14.37
CA GLU A 45 -15.95 0.89 13.74
C GLU A 45 -15.67 0.84 12.24
N LYS A 46 -16.48 1.59 11.48
CA LYS A 46 -16.28 1.69 10.02
C LYS A 46 -14.89 2.25 9.72
N TYR A 47 -14.17 1.55 8.86
CA TYR A 47 -12.83 1.97 8.43
C TYR A 47 -12.61 1.68 6.96
N THR A 48 -11.55 2.27 6.40
CA THR A 48 -11.08 1.96 5.05
C THR A 48 -9.78 1.19 5.14
N LEU A 49 -9.74 -0.01 4.57
CA LEU A 49 -8.52 -0.77 4.38
C LEU A 49 -7.85 -0.34 3.07
N ILE A 50 -6.57 0.01 3.14
CA ILE A 50 -5.72 0.25 1.97
C ILE A 50 -4.60 -0.80 2.00
N GLY A 51 -4.60 -1.69 1.01
CA GLY A 51 -3.54 -2.67 0.80
C GLY A 51 -2.57 -2.19 -0.27
N ALA A 52 -1.27 -2.20 0.02
CA ALA A 52 -0.22 -2.01 -0.99
C ALA A 52 0.51 -3.33 -1.26
N THR A 53 0.88 -3.57 -2.52
CA THR A 53 1.63 -4.77 -2.91
C THR A 53 2.51 -4.49 -4.12
N THR A 54 3.73 -5.00 -4.08
CA THR A 54 4.62 -5.09 -5.26
C THR A 54 4.32 -6.32 -6.12
N ARG A 55 3.48 -7.24 -5.63
CA ARG A 55 3.21 -8.55 -6.24
C ARG A 55 1.71 -8.85 -6.27
N ALA A 56 0.97 -8.10 -7.09
CA ALA A 56 -0.49 -8.26 -7.21
C ALA A 56 -0.93 -9.69 -7.57
N GLY A 57 -0.13 -10.43 -8.36
CA GLY A 57 -0.40 -11.82 -8.70
C GLY A 57 -0.23 -12.83 -7.54
N GLN A 58 0.32 -12.41 -6.40
CA GLN A 58 0.44 -13.24 -5.19
C GLN A 58 -0.72 -13.03 -4.21
N LEU A 59 -1.65 -12.12 -4.49
CA LEU A 59 -2.88 -11.99 -3.72
C LEU A 59 -3.80 -13.17 -4.04
N THR A 60 -4.40 -13.74 -2.99
CA THR A 60 -5.45 -14.74 -3.18
C THR A 60 -6.67 -14.07 -3.83
N ALA A 61 -7.46 -14.84 -4.59
CA ALA A 61 -8.71 -14.33 -5.16
C ALA A 61 -9.68 -13.83 -4.06
N PRO A 62 -9.91 -14.56 -2.95
CA PRO A 62 -10.77 -14.09 -1.86
C PRO A 62 -10.39 -12.73 -1.29
N LEU A 63 -9.10 -12.47 -1.03
CA LEU A 63 -8.67 -11.17 -0.52
C LEU A 63 -8.82 -10.07 -1.57
N ARG A 64 -8.41 -10.34 -2.82
CA ARG A 64 -8.47 -9.37 -3.92
C ARG A 64 -9.89 -8.94 -4.23
N ASP A 65 -10.82 -9.89 -4.29
CA ASP A 65 -12.20 -9.65 -4.72
C ASP A 65 -13.00 -8.81 -3.69
N ARG A 66 -12.48 -8.64 -2.47
CA ARG A 66 -13.03 -7.75 -1.43
C ARG A 66 -12.60 -6.30 -1.54
N PHE A 67 -11.63 -5.96 -2.39
CA PHE A 67 -11.25 -4.57 -2.62
C PHE A 67 -12.20 -3.92 -3.64
N GLY A 68 -13.00 -2.94 -3.17
CA GLY A 68 -13.90 -2.19 -4.05
C GLY A 68 -13.19 -1.25 -5.04
N VAL A 69 -11.92 -0.91 -4.79
CA VAL A 69 -11.10 -0.08 -5.66
C VAL A 69 -9.72 -0.71 -5.81
N VAL A 70 -9.29 -0.93 -7.04
CA VAL A 70 -7.95 -1.43 -7.37
C VAL A 70 -7.27 -0.42 -8.28
N LEU A 71 -6.16 0.15 -7.81
CA LEU A 71 -5.36 1.10 -8.56
C LEU A 71 -4.00 0.48 -8.85
N ARG A 72 -3.52 0.68 -10.09
CA ARG A 72 -2.17 0.31 -10.49
C ARG A 72 -1.36 1.59 -10.66
N LEU A 73 -0.27 1.69 -9.90
CA LEU A 73 0.70 2.77 -10.07
C LEU A 73 1.66 2.38 -11.20
N GLU A 74 1.88 3.32 -12.11
CA GLU A 74 2.84 3.19 -13.20
C GLU A 74 4.14 3.93 -12.87
N LEU A 75 5.19 3.63 -13.64
CA LEU A 75 6.42 4.39 -13.54
C LEU A 75 6.19 5.81 -14.04
N TYR A 76 6.80 6.77 -13.37
CA TYR A 76 6.75 8.17 -13.74
C TYR A 76 7.58 8.41 -14.99
N THR A 77 7.10 9.31 -15.83
CA THR A 77 7.88 9.86 -16.95
C THR A 77 9.03 10.73 -16.43
N HIS A 78 10.04 10.97 -17.27
CA HIS A 78 11.15 11.84 -16.90
C HIS A 78 10.67 13.27 -16.58
N GLN A 79 9.65 13.75 -17.27
CA GLN A 79 9.06 15.08 -17.07
C GLN A 79 8.36 15.18 -15.71
N GLU A 80 7.57 14.18 -15.33
CA GLU A 80 6.92 14.16 -14.01
C GLU A 80 7.95 14.04 -12.89
N LEU A 81 9.00 13.23 -13.08
CA LEU A 81 10.10 13.14 -12.12
C LEU A 81 10.87 14.45 -11.99
N ALA A 82 11.15 15.14 -13.10
CA ALA A 82 11.81 16.45 -13.06
C ALA A 82 10.95 17.47 -12.30
N ALA A 83 9.62 17.44 -12.45
CA ALA A 83 8.72 18.28 -11.66
C ALA A 83 8.79 17.95 -10.16
N ILE A 84 8.84 16.66 -9.79
CA ILE A 84 9.01 16.23 -8.40
C ILE A 84 10.35 16.72 -7.84
N ILE A 85 11.45 16.53 -8.58
CA ILE A 85 12.80 16.94 -8.17
C ILE A 85 12.87 18.46 -7.97
N LYS A 86 12.38 19.26 -8.92
CA LYS A 86 12.33 20.73 -8.80
C LYS A 86 11.54 21.17 -7.56
N ARG A 87 10.40 20.53 -7.31
CA ARG A 87 9.60 20.80 -6.10
C ARG A 87 10.39 20.48 -4.83
N SER A 88 11.04 19.32 -4.77
CA SER A 88 11.87 18.91 -3.63
C SER A 88 13.04 19.86 -3.41
N ALA A 89 13.74 20.26 -4.47
CA ALA A 89 14.83 21.24 -4.41
C ALA A 89 14.35 22.59 -3.87
N GLY A 90 13.17 23.05 -4.33
CA GLY A 90 12.53 24.26 -3.81
C GLY A 90 12.19 24.19 -2.32
N ILE A 91 11.70 23.05 -1.83
CA ILE A 91 11.44 22.82 -0.39
C ILE A 91 12.74 22.87 0.43
N LEU A 92 13.83 22.36 -0.13
CA LEU A 92 15.14 22.31 0.54
C LEU A 92 15.98 23.59 0.36
N GLY A 93 15.52 24.55 -0.45
CA GLY A 93 16.27 25.76 -0.78
C GLY A 93 17.51 25.52 -1.65
N ILE A 94 17.55 24.40 -2.38
CA ILE A 94 18.67 24.05 -3.25
C ILE A 94 18.36 24.55 -4.67
N PRO A 95 19.22 25.39 -5.28
CA PRO A 95 19.03 25.80 -6.65
C PRO A 95 19.24 24.60 -7.60
N ILE A 96 18.33 24.43 -8.56
CA ILE A 96 18.44 23.41 -9.60
C ILE A 96 17.96 23.98 -10.94
N SER A 97 18.66 23.64 -12.03
CA SER A 97 18.23 23.99 -13.38
C SER A 97 17.24 22.96 -13.93
N GLU A 98 16.52 23.31 -15.00
CA GLU A 98 15.60 22.39 -15.67
C GLU A 98 16.35 21.16 -16.20
N GLU A 99 17.50 21.38 -16.83
CA GLU A 99 18.35 20.34 -17.40
C GLU A 99 18.90 19.42 -16.32
N GLY A 100 19.32 19.99 -15.17
CA GLY A 100 19.78 19.21 -14.02
C GLY A 100 18.67 18.32 -13.45
N ALA A 101 17.45 18.83 -13.34
CA ALA A 101 16.31 18.04 -12.88
C ALA A 101 15.95 16.91 -13.85
N LEU A 102 15.99 17.17 -15.16
CA LEU A 102 15.76 16.16 -16.20
C LEU A 102 16.84 15.09 -16.22
N GLU A 103 18.10 15.46 -15.99
CA GLU A 103 19.22 14.50 -15.93
C GLU A 103 19.14 13.59 -14.70
N LEU A 104 18.72 14.13 -13.55
CA LEU A 104 18.44 13.31 -12.36
C LEU A 104 17.23 12.40 -12.62
N ALA A 105 16.18 12.92 -13.25
CA ALA A 105 14.98 12.14 -13.60
C ALA A 105 15.30 10.96 -14.52
N SER A 106 16.13 11.15 -15.55
CA SER A 106 16.51 10.09 -16.51
C SER A 106 17.24 8.92 -15.84
N ARG A 107 17.93 9.17 -14.72
CA ARG A 107 18.68 8.18 -13.92
C ARG A 107 17.87 7.54 -12.79
N SER A 108 16.62 7.93 -12.61
CA SER A 108 15.80 7.57 -11.45
C SER A 108 14.90 6.35 -11.65
N ARG A 109 15.01 5.69 -12.80
CA ARG A 109 14.26 4.47 -13.17
C ARG A 109 12.74 4.63 -13.00
N GLY A 110 12.20 5.81 -13.30
CA GLY A 110 10.76 6.09 -13.19
C GLY A 110 10.23 6.13 -11.76
N THR A 111 11.08 6.23 -10.73
CA THR A 111 10.64 6.18 -9.33
C THR A 111 10.97 7.47 -8.56
N PRO A 112 9.97 8.13 -7.93
CA PRO A 112 10.19 9.32 -7.11
C PRO A 112 11.14 9.08 -5.94
N ARG A 113 11.13 7.87 -5.38
CA ARG A 113 12.01 7.49 -4.27
C ARG A 113 13.49 7.53 -4.64
N ILE A 114 13.85 7.10 -5.86
CA ILE A 114 15.24 7.20 -6.33
C ILE A 114 15.55 8.65 -6.72
N ALA A 115 14.61 9.32 -7.39
CA ALA A 115 14.77 10.71 -7.82
C ALA A 115 15.11 11.67 -6.68
N ASN A 116 14.43 11.57 -5.54
CA ASN A 116 14.72 12.42 -4.38
C ASN A 116 15.96 12.00 -3.57
N ARG A 117 16.58 10.85 -3.90
CA ARG A 117 17.76 10.34 -3.19
C ARG A 117 19.08 10.70 -3.88
N LEU A 118 19.04 10.93 -5.19
CA LEU A 118 20.19 11.38 -5.98
C LEU A 118 20.51 12.84 -5.67
#